data_AF-A0A543CY89-F1
#
_entry.id   AF-A0A543CY89-F1
#
_cell.length_a   1.000
_cell.length_b   1.000
_cell.length_c   1.000
_cell.angle_alpha   90.00
_cell.angle_beta   90.00
_cell.angle_gamma   90.00
#
_symmetry.space_group_name_H-M   'P 1'
#
loop_
_entity.id
_entity.type
_entity.pdbx_description
1 polymer ?
#
loop_
_entity_poly.entity_id
_entity_poly.type
_entity_poly.pdbx_seq_one_letter_code
_entity_poly.pdbx_strand_id
1 'polypeptide(L)'
;MRPAVGPRSWRDLVLGGATPQRLGRLSALLVVGCLLTALVSAMSGWARADAVGAGGTRLAALDTDAGQLYRSLNEAEAMATSGFAAEGPVPRSVRARYEDHVARATQRLVHAAGLLPPGGHDAALIERVASRLPRYTALVEAAITRRDEGSPRAQEPLDQASALMRDSILPAADELRRGREAALAANYRRASEFPLTVVLVGAITLVGLGYAAVRERRRTNRILNPGLVAAAVLLAVAPAWWLVATVAADDRLDAARGHNAVAAALDEARVTVLQARASETLARVDGGTGAEFTDRIERLLGGDGLLDTAGNQTTDATAASGIATIRAAAVEWRDGVRAGAAPDETRSAFDRLTAALADVIGAERTDLAGEIRAADAVLRGTAIGPAAVALLAAAAAAFGIGRRIREYR
;
A
#
# COMPACT_ATOMS: atom_id res chain seq x y z
N MET A 1 21.32 31.15 -73.51
CA MET A 1 22.01 30.55 -72.35
C MET A 1 21.29 30.99 -71.07
N ARG A 2 20.63 30.06 -70.37
CA ARG A 2 19.98 30.31 -69.07
C ARG A 2 20.98 29.99 -67.96
N PRO A 3 21.20 30.85 -66.95
CA PRO A 3 22.09 30.50 -65.84
C PRO A 3 21.40 29.51 -64.89
N ALA A 4 22.18 28.53 -64.43
CA ALA A 4 21.74 27.47 -63.54
C ALA A 4 21.44 28.00 -62.12
N VAL A 5 20.29 27.62 -61.58
CA VAL A 5 19.93 27.84 -60.18
C VAL A 5 20.69 26.82 -59.34
N GLY A 6 21.69 27.27 -58.59
CA GLY A 6 22.44 26.42 -57.66
C GLY A 6 21.57 25.92 -56.49
N PRO A 7 21.90 24.76 -55.90
CA PRO A 7 21.12 24.18 -54.80
C PRO A 7 21.20 25.06 -53.56
N ARG A 8 20.04 25.46 -53.04
CA ARG A 8 19.92 26.25 -51.80
C ARG A 8 20.41 25.41 -50.63
N SER A 9 21.44 25.89 -49.93
CA SER A 9 21.97 25.22 -48.74
C SER A 9 21.00 25.39 -47.56
N TRP A 10 20.88 24.36 -46.71
CA TRP A 10 20.10 24.42 -45.47
C TRP A 10 20.52 25.58 -44.54
N ARG A 11 21.75 26.08 -44.67
CA ARG A 11 22.27 27.20 -43.89
C ARG A 11 21.64 28.54 -44.27
N ASP A 12 21.22 28.72 -45.52
CA ASP A 12 20.57 29.96 -45.99
C ASP A 12 19.10 30.06 -45.56
N LEU A 13 18.43 28.91 -45.37
CA LEU A 13 17.12 28.83 -44.71
C LEU A 13 17.20 29.20 -43.22
N VAL A 14 18.30 28.84 -42.55
CA VAL A 14 18.53 29.11 -41.12
C VAL A 14 19.05 30.53 -40.87
N LEU A 15 19.75 31.17 -41.83
CA LEU A 15 20.49 32.43 -41.62
C LEU A 15 20.03 33.63 -42.48
N GLY A 16 18.75 33.73 -42.86
CA GLY A 16 18.21 34.95 -43.52
C GLY A 16 18.37 36.26 -42.71
N GLY A 17 18.52 37.38 -43.42
CA GLY A 17 19.14 38.65 -42.96
C GLY A 17 18.28 39.75 -42.32
N ALA A 18 17.03 39.51 -41.89
CA ALA A 18 16.23 40.54 -41.20
C ALA A 18 16.27 40.38 -39.67
N THR A 19 16.85 41.36 -38.98
CA THR A 19 16.98 41.46 -37.51
C THR A 19 15.67 41.20 -36.72
N PRO A 20 14.47 41.65 -37.16
CA PRO A 20 13.22 41.35 -36.45
C PRO A 20 12.73 39.90 -36.65
N GLN A 21 12.99 39.27 -37.81
CA GLN A 21 12.58 37.88 -38.05
C GLN A 21 13.43 36.87 -37.25
N ARG A 22 14.69 37.19 -36.95
CA ARG A 22 15.57 36.33 -36.12
C ARG A 22 15.14 36.29 -34.65
N LEU A 23 14.65 37.42 -34.09
CA LEU A 23 14.09 37.48 -32.74
C LEU A 23 12.77 36.71 -32.62
N GLY A 24 11.94 36.72 -33.66
CA GLY A 24 10.73 35.89 -33.74
C GLY A 24 11.01 34.39 -33.81
N ARG A 25 12.06 33.97 -34.51
CA ARG A 25 12.43 32.53 -34.63
C ARG A 25 13.02 31.96 -33.34
N LEU A 26 13.84 32.73 -32.63
CA LEU A 26 14.43 32.29 -31.36
C LEU A 26 13.38 32.18 -30.25
N SER A 27 12.43 33.13 -30.22
CA SER A 27 11.31 33.11 -29.30
C SER A 27 10.29 32.01 -29.64
N ALA A 28 10.06 31.73 -30.92
CA ALA A 28 9.31 30.54 -31.35
C ALA A 28 9.99 29.23 -30.91
N LEU A 29 11.33 29.14 -31.01
CA LEU A 29 12.10 27.98 -30.54
C LEU A 29 11.95 27.74 -29.03
N LEU A 30 11.91 28.82 -28.24
CA LEU A 30 11.67 28.76 -26.79
C LEU A 30 10.25 28.33 -26.44
N VAL A 31 9.25 28.85 -27.15
CA VAL A 31 7.85 28.43 -26.98
C VAL A 31 7.69 26.95 -27.35
N VAL A 32 8.33 26.50 -28.44
CA VAL A 32 8.38 25.10 -28.83
C VAL A 32 9.10 24.24 -27.78
N GLY A 33 10.18 24.73 -27.17
CA GLY A 33 10.86 24.06 -26.06
C GLY A 33 10.00 23.91 -24.81
N CYS A 34 9.26 24.95 -24.43
CA CYS A 34 8.28 24.89 -23.33
C CYS A 34 7.12 23.95 -23.66
N LEU A 35 6.59 23.98 -24.89
CA LEU A 35 5.53 23.08 -25.34
C LEU A 35 6.00 21.62 -25.42
N LEU A 36 7.24 21.36 -25.85
CA LEU A 36 7.85 20.04 -25.81
C LEU A 36 8.05 19.56 -24.37
N THR A 37 8.49 20.43 -23.47
CA THR A 37 8.64 20.09 -22.05
C THR A 37 7.27 19.79 -21.42
N ALA A 38 6.23 20.57 -21.78
CA ALA A 38 4.85 20.34 -21.36
C ALA A 38 4.30 19.03 -21.96
N LEU A 39 4.59 18.74 -23.22
CA LEU A 39 4.15 17.53 -23.91
C LEU A 39 4.85 16.28 -23.34
N VAL A 40 6.16 16.33 -23.10
CA VAL A 40 6.91 15.22 -22.50
C VAL A 40 6.48 15.01 -21.05
N SER A 41 6.24 16.08 -20.29
CA SER A 41 5.69 16.00 -18.92
C SER A 41 4.28 15.42 -18.94
N ALA A 42 3.43 15.85 -19.88
CA ALA A 42 2.11 15.29 -20.08
C ALA A 42 2.22 13.82 -20.44
N MET A 43 2.93 13.43 -21.51
CA MET A 43 3.09 12.02 -21.91
C MET A 43 3.64 11.14 -20.78
N SER A 44 4.60 11.63 -20.01
CA SER A 44 5.14 10.92 -18.84
C SER A 44 4.12 10.81 -17.70
N GLY A 45 3.24 11.80 -17.57
CA GLY A 45 2.09 11.80 -16.67
C GLY A 45 0.96 10.87 -17.15
N TRP A 46 0.66 10.84 -18.45
CA TRP A 46 -0.37 10.00 -19.08
C TRP A 46 0.02 8.51 -19.07
N ALA A 47 1.27 8.17 -19.43
CA ALA A 47 1.78 6.80 -19.32
C ALA A 47 1.72 6.25 -17.89
N ARG A 48 1.82 7.13 -16.88
CA ARG A 48 1.64 6.78 -15.46
C ARG A 48 0.17 6.81 -15.02
N ALA A 49 -0.65 7.76 -15.51
CA ALA A 49 -2.07 7.86 -15.19
C ALA A 49 -2.87 6.68 -15.76
N ASP A 50 -2.49 6.15 -16.92
CA ASP A 50 -3.11 4.97 -17.53
C ASP A 50 -2.73 3.68 -16.74
N ALA A 51 -1.50 3.61 -16.23
CA ALA A 51 -1.07 2.56 -15.30
C ALA A 51 -1.81 2.64 -13.94
N VAL A 52 -2.19 3.84 -13.48
CA VAL A 52 -2.86 4.08 -12.19
C VAL A 52 -4.40 4.07 -12.29
N GLY A 53 -5.00 4.43 -13.42
CA GLY A 53 -6.46 4.61 -13.56
C GLY A 53 -7.25 3.30 -13.69
N ALA A 54 -6.92 2.49 -14.71
CA ALA A 54 -7.60 1.21 -14.94
C ALA A 54 -6.96 0.08 -14.12
N GLY A 55 -5.65 0.14 -13.90
CA GLY A 55 -4.92 -0.82 -13.06
C GLY A 55 -5.11 -0.58 -11.57
N GLY A 56 -5.01 0.69 -11.12
CA GLY A 56 -5.01 1.03 -9.69
C GLY A 56 -6.36 0.83 -9.00
N THR A 57 -7.48 1.11 -9.65
CA THR A 57 -8.83 0.85 -9.09
C THR A 57 -9.08 -0.65 -8.91
N ARG A 58 -8.68 -1.46 -9.90
CA ARG A 58 -8.74 -2.93 -9.84
C ARG A 58 -7.78 -3.50 -8.78
N LEU A 59 -6.56 -2.96 -8.68
CA LEU A 59 -5.57 -3.36 -7.69
C LEU A 59 -6.01 -3.01 -6.27
N ALA A 60 -6.54 -1.81 -6.04
CA ALA A 60 -7.02 -1.37 -4.73
C ALA A 60 -8.26 -2.15 -4.26
N ALA A 61 -9.19 -2.45 -5.18
CA ALA A 61 -10.32 -3.32 -4.88
C ALA A 61 -9.85 -4.72 -4.48
N LEU A 62 -8.91 -5.29 -5.23
CA LEU A 62 -8.39 -6.63 -5.01
C LEU A 62 -7.55 -6.75 -3.72
N ASP A 63 -6.81 -5.70 -3.35
CA ASP A 63 -6.10 -5.60 -2.06
C ASP A 63 -7.08 -5.56 -0.89
N THR A 64 -8.11 -4.72 -1.00
CA THR A 64 -9.20 -4.64 -0.01
C THR A 64 -9.89 -5.99 0.16
N ASP A 65 -10.18 -6.69 -0.94
CA ASP A 65 -10.83 -7.99 -0.89
C ASP A 65 -9.93 -9.08 -0.30
N ALA A 66 -8.63 -9.09 -0.61
CA ALA A 66 -7.68 -10.05 -0.02
C ALA A 66 -7.58 -9.86 1.50
N GLY A 67 -7.49 -8.61 1.97
CA GLY A 67 -7.48 -8.30 3.41
C GLY A 67 -8.78 -8.68 4.12
N GLN A 68 -9.94 -8.37 3.51
CA GLN A 68 -11.24 -8.74 4.07
C GLN A 68 -11.52 -10.25 4.03
N LEU A 69 -11.03 -10.95 3.01
CA LEU A 69 -11.09 -12.41 2.92
C LEU A 69 -10.31 -13.05 4.07
N TYR A 70 -9.04 -12.67 4.26
CA TYR A 70 -8.21 -13.19 5.35
C TYR A 70 -8.84 -12.92 6.73
N ARG A 71 -9.33 -11.71 6.97
CA ARG A 71 -9.99 -11.35 8.23
C ARG A 71 -11.24 -12.21 8.48
N SER A 72 -12.12 -12.30 7.49
CA SER A 72 -13.37 -13.04 7.60
C SER A 72 -13.12 -14.54 7.84
N LEU A 73 -12.09 -15.11 7.21
CA LEU A 73 -11.70 -16.51 7.43
C LEU A 73 -11.17 -16.75 8.85
N ASN A 74 -10.33 -15.86 9.38
CA ASN A 74 -9.84 -15.93 10.76
C ASN A 74 -10.97 -15.76 11.79
N GLU A 75 -11.90 -14.84 11.55
CA GLU A 75 -13.06 -14.64 12.42
C GLU A 75 -14.00 -15.87 12.40
N ALA A 76 -14.19 -16.49 11.23
CA ALA A 76 -14.95 -17.73 11.12
C ALA A 76 -14.29 -18.87 11.92
N GLU A 77 -12.96 -19.04 11.81
CA GLU A 77 -12.21 -20.05 12.59
C GLU A 77 -12.29 -19.80 14.10
N ALA A 78 -12.16 -18.53 14.51
CA ALA A 78 -12.30 -18.15 15.91
C ALA A 78 -13.69 -18.49 16.45
N MET A 79 -14.76 -18.18 15.70
CA MET A 79 -16.13 -18.50 16.09
C MET A 79 -16.38 -20.01 16.13
N ALA A 80 -15.84 -20.76 15.17
CA ALA A 80 -15.94 -22.21 15.14
C ALA A 80 -15.25 -22.82 16.38
N THR A 81 -13.99 -22.46 16.66
CA THR A 81 -13.25 -23.01 17.80
C THR A 81 -13.81 -22.55 19.16
N SER A 82 -14.19 -21.28 19.30
CA SER A 82 -14.77 -20.75 20.55
C SER A 82 -16.13 -21.37 20.84
N GLY A 83 -16.94 -21.59 19.79
CA GLY A 83 -18.22 -22.29 19.92
C GLY A 83 -18.05 -23.68 20.53
N PHE A 84 -16.92 -24.34 20.25
CA PHE A 84 -16.53 -25.66 20.76
C PHE A 84 -15.96 -25.70 22.17
N ALA A 85 -15.63 -24.56 22.77
CA ALA A 85 -15.11 -24.51 24.13
C ALA A 85 -16.19 -24.54 25.23
N ALA A 86 -17.45 -24.27 24.91
CA ALA A 86 -18.56 -24.32 25.86
C ALA A 86 -19.08 -25.77 26.07
N GLU A 87 -19.71 -26.06 27.20
CA GLU A 87 -20.45 -27.33 27.39
C GLU A 87 -21.86 -27.23 26.79
N GLY A 88 -22.36 -28.28 26.14
CA GLY A 88 -23.71 -28.32 25.54
C GLY A 88 -23.77 -27.90 24.06
N PRO A 89 -24.97 -27.68 23.50
CA PRO A 89 -25.17 -27.29 22.08
C PRO A 89 -24.56 -25.93 21.74
N VAL A 90 -24.14 -25.74 20.49
CA VAL A 90 -23.58 -24.45 20.04
C VAL A 90 -24.66 -23.34 20.09
N PRO A 91 -24.43 -22.20 20.75
CA PRO A 91 -25.40 -21.10 20.78
C PRO A 91 -25.74 -20.59 19.38
N ARG A 92 -27.02 -20.34 19.10
CA ARG A 92 -27.49 -19.85 17.78
C ARG A 92 -26.82 -18.54 17.36
N SER A 93 -26.48 -17.68 18.32
CA SER A 93 -25.77 -16.41 18.06
C SER A 93 -24.35 -16.62 17.56
N VAL A 94 -23.63 -17.64 18.05
CA VAL A 94 -22.27 -17.99 17.59
C VAL A 94 -22.34 -18.59 16.18
N ARG A 95 -23.30 -19.49 15.95
CA ARG A 95 -23.55 -20.07 14.63
C ARG A 95 -23.88 -19.01 13.58
N ALA A 96 -24.78 -18.08 13.89
CA ALA A 96 -25.14 -17.00 12.97
C ALA A 96 -23.95 -16.08 12.62
N ARG A 97 -23.08 -15.77 13.60
CA ARG A 97 -21.85 -15.00 13.35
C ARG A 97 -20.88 -15.77 12.46
N TYR A 98 -20.66 -17.05 12.74
CA TYR A 98 -19.83 -17.93 11.90
C TYR A 98 -20.31 -17.94 10.44
N GLU A 99 -21.60 -18.18 10.22
CA GLU A 99 -22.21 -18.22 8.89
C GLU A 99 -22.05 -16.87 8.14
N ASP A 100 -22.21 -15.74 8.85
CA ASP A 100 -21.99 -14.39 8.31
C ASP A 100 -20.53 -14.14 7.89
N HIS A 101 -19.55 -14.57 8.69
CA HIS A 101 -18.14 -14.47 8.31
C HIS A 101 -17.78 -15.37 7.11
N VAL A 102 -18.33 -16.58 7.02
CA VAL A 102 -18.15 -17.46 5.85
C VAL A 102 -18.78 -16.85 4.59
N ALA A 103 -19.96 -16.25 4.72
CA ALA A 103 -20.62 -15.56 3.61
C ALA A 103 -19.80 -14.35 3.13
N ARG A 104 -19.32 -13.51 4.04
CA ARG A 104 -18.42 -12.39 3.73
C ARG A 104 -17.14 -12.86 3.04
N ALA A 105 -16.49 -13.90 3.55
CA ALA A 105 -15.30 -14.48 2.93
C ALA A 105 -15.59 -14.93 1.49
N THR A 106 -16.70 -15.64 1.28
CA THR A 106 -17.10 -16.14 -0.05
C THR A 106 -17.39 -15.00 -1.03
N GLN A 107 -18.09 -13.95 -0.60
CA GLN A 107 -18.35 -12.76 -1.42
C GLN A 107 -17.06 -12.07 -1.86
N ARG A 108 -16.12 -11.87 -0.92
CA ARG A 108 -14.81 -11.27 -1.21
C ARG A 108 -13.98 -12.13 -2.15
N LEU A 109 -14.04 -13.45 -1.97
CA LEU A 109 -13.36 -14.41 -2.83
C LEU A 109 -13.87 -14.33 -4.28
N VAL A 110 -15.19 -14.31 -4.48
CA VAL A 110 -15.80 -14.23 -5.82
C VAL A 110 -15.49 -12.89 -6.48
N HIS A 111 -15.60 -11.79 -5.74
CA HIS A 111 -15.27 -10.47 -6.28
C HIS A 111 -13.78 -10.39 -6.67
N ALA A 112 -12.88 -10.87 -5.81
CA ALA A 112 -11.45 -10.92 -6.07
C ALA A 112 -11.10 -11.78 -7.31
N ALA A 113 -11.75 -12.95 -7.45
CA ALA A 113 -11.60 -13.81 -8.63
C ALA A 113 -11.97 -13.08 -9.93
N GLY A 114 -13.03 -12.27 -9.92
CA GLY A 114 -13.47 -11.49 -11.08
C GLY A 114 -12.52 -10.35 -11.48
N LEU A 115 -11.63 -9.93 -10.58
CA LEU A 115 -10.63 -8.89 -10.85
C LEU A 115 -9.31 -9.46 -11.39
N LEU A 116 -9.13 -10.78 -11.38
CA LEU A 116 -7.89 -11.45 -11.71
C LEU A 116 -7.83 -11.97 -13.13
N PRO A 117 -6.71 -11.79 -13.86
CA PRO A 117 -6.50 -12.51 -15.11
C PRO A 117 -6.35 -14.02 -14.85
N PRO A 118 -6.91 -14.88 -15.72
CA PRO A 118 -6.80 -16.32 -15.57
C PRO A 118 -5.33 -16.79 -15.71
N GLY A 119 -4.94 -17.79 -14.91
CA GLY A 119 -3.62 -18.44 -14.98
C GLY A 119 -2.48 -17.74 -14.23
N GLY A 120 -2.74 -16.66 -13.49
CA GLY A 120 -1.74 -16.02 -12.62
C GLY A 120 -1.57 -16.71 -11.26
N HIS A 121 -0.43 -16.48 -10.58
CA HIS A 121 -0.16 -16.98 -9.23
C HIS A 121 -1.29 -16.69 -8.24
N ASP A 122 -1.76 -15.44 -8.24
CA ASP A 122 -2.83 -14.99 -7.36
C ASP A 122 -4.19 -15.62 -7.69
N ALA A 123 -4.44 -15.95 -8.96
CA ALA A 123 -5.64 -16.69 -9.35
C ALA A 123 -5.59 -18.13 -8.81
N ALA A 124 -4.41 -18.76 -8.81
CA ALA A 124 -4.21 -20.08 -8.21
C ALA A 124 -4.37 -20.06 -6.68
N LEU A 125 -3.98 -18.98 -6.01
CA LEU A 125 -4.23 -18.79 -4.57
C LEU A 125 -5.72 -18.66 -4.26
N ILE A 126 -6.46 -17.89 -5.04
CA ILE A 126 -7.92 -17.79 -4.89
C ILE A 126 -8.59 -19.13 -5.16
N GLU A 127 -8.22 -19.82 -6.23
CA GLU A 127 -8.77 -21.14 -6.57
C GLU A 127 -8.51 -22.17 -5.45
N ARG A 128 -7.32 -22.09 -4.83
CA ARG A 128 -6.96 -22.91 -3.67
C ARG A 128 -7.84 -22.65 -2.46
N VAL A 129 -8.16 -21.38 -2.16
CA VAL A 129 -9.11 -21.03 -1.08
C VAL A 129 -10.53 -21.49 -1.47
N ALA A 130 -10.96 -21.21 -2.70
CA ALA A 130 -12.30 -21.49 -3.20
C ALA A 130 -12.64 -23.00 -3.19
N SER A 131 -11.66 -23.83 -3.54
CA SER A 131 -11.81 -25.29 -3.57
C SER A 131 -11.84 -25.93 -2.18
N ARG A 132 -11.28 -25.28 -1.15
CA ARG A 132 -11.14 -25.84 0.20
C ARG A 132 -12.16 -25.31 1.19
N LEU A 133 -12.66 -24.10 0.99
CA LEU A 133 -13.64 -23.47 1.87
C LEU A 133 -14.92 -24.31 2.03
N PRO A 134 -15.52 -24.92 0.98
CA PRO A 134 -16.69 -25.79 1.14
C PRO A 134 -16.41 -27.04 1.97
N ARG A 135 -15.20 -27.60 1.87
CA ARG A 135 -14.79 -28.76 2.68
C ARG A 135 -14.63 -28.37 4.14
N TYR A 136 -14.05 -27.20 4.41
CA TYR A 136 -13.98 -26.65 5.76
C TYR A 136 -15.37 -26.48 6.37
N THR A 137 -16.30 -25.84 5.66
CA THR A 137 -17.65 -25.61 6.18
C THR A 137 -18.40 -26.91 6.45
N ALA A 138 -18.22 -27.92 5.60
CA ALA A 138 -18.83 -29.24 5.80
C ALA A 138 -18.29 -29.96 7.05
N LEU A 139 -16.99 -29.83 7.34
CA LEU A 139 -16.39 -30.42 8.54
C LEU A 139 -16.88 -29.73 9.83
N VAL A 140 -17.02 -28.41 9.82
CA VAL A 140 -17.58 -27.64 10.95
C VAL A 140 -19.03 -28.06 11.20
N GLU A 141 -19.88 -28.15 10.17
CA GLU A 141 -21.27 -28.60 10.31
C GLU A 141 -21.39 -30.05 10.81
N ALA A 142 -20.48 -30.94 10.37
CA ALA A 142 -20.42 -32.30 10.88
C ALA A 142 -20.04 -32.34 12.37
N ALA A 143 -19.11 -31.47 12.79
CA ALA A 143 -18.73 -31.33 14.19
C ALA A 143 -19.91 -30.82 15.04
N ILE A 144 -20.63 -29.81 14.55
CA ILE A 144 -21.79 -29.22 15.25
C ILE A 144 -22.89 -30.28 15.42
N THR A 145 -23.21 -30.99 14.34
CA THR A 145 -24.25 -32.04 14.36
C THR A 145 -23.95 -33.13 15.37
N ARG A 146 -22.72 -33.68 15.36
CA ARG A 146 -22.29 -34.72 16.31
C ARG A 146 -22.32 -34.24 17.75
N ARG A 147 -22.04 -32.95 17.97
CA ARG A 147 -22.09 -32.36 19.29
C ARG A 147 -23.51 -32.17 19.79
N ASP A 148 -24.42 -31.72 18.94
CA ASP A 148 -25.85 -31.61 19.27
C ASP A 148 -26.45 -32.99 19.63
N GLU A 149 -25.89 -34.07 19.08
CA GLU A 149 -26.19 -35.47 19.43
C GLU A 149 -25.50 -35.98 20.70
N GLY A 150 -24.61 -35.20 21.33
CA GLY A 150 -23.86 -35.60 22.53
C GLY A 150 -22.73 -36.61 22.26
N SER A 151 -22.24 -36.70 21.02
CA SER A 151 -21.22 -37.68 20.64
C SER A 151 -19.82 -37.34 21.20
N PRO A 152 -19.12 -38.30 21.83
CA PRO A 152 -17.72 -38.11 22.27
C PRO A 152 -16.72 -37.85 21.12
N ARG A 153 -17.13 -38.06 19.86
CA ARG A 153 -16.31 -37.89 18.65
C ARG A 153 -16.62 -36.61 17.86
N ALA A 154 -17.21 -35.60 18.51
CA ALA A 154 -17.47 -34.31 17.87
C ALA A 154 -16.19 -33.50 17.57
N GLN A 155 -15.11 -33.74 18.32
CA GLN A 155 -13.85 -33.00 18.20
C GLN A 155 -13.06 -33.34 16.93
N GLU A 156 -13.05 -34.60 16.51
CA GLU A 156 -12.28 -35.07 15.34
C GLU A 156 -12.55 -34.26 14.05
N PRO A 157 -13.80 -34.04 13.61
CA PRO A 157 -14.05 -33.22 12.42
C PRO A 157 -13.71 -31.74 12.62
N LEU A 158 -13.78 -31.20 13.84
CA LEU A 158 -13.35 -29.84 14.12
C LEU A 158 -11.82 -29.72 13.98
N ASP A 159 -11.07 -30.66 14.53
CA ASP A 159 -9.61 -30.67 14.40
C ASP A 159 -9.19 -30.76 12.93
N GLN A 160 -9.89 -31.56 12.12
CA GLN A 160 -9.69 -31.63 10.67
C GLN A 160 -10.04 -30.29 9.97
N ALA A 161 -11.11 -29.61 10.39
CA ALA A 161 -11.49 -28.31 9.86
C ALA A 161 -10.42 -27.25 10.18
N SER A 162 -10.01 -27.16 11.45
CA SER A 162 -8.98 -26.24 11.93
C SER A 162 -7.63 -26.49 11.26
N ALA A 163 -7.24 -27.76 11.05
CA ALA A 163 -6.05 -28.09 10.28
C ALA A 163 -6.15 -27.62 8.83
N LEU A 164 -7.30 -27.84 8.16
CA LEU A 164 -7.51 -27.35 6.80
C LEU A 164 -7.45 -25.82 6.72
N MET A 165 -8.02 -25.12 7.70
CA MET A 165 -7.97 -23.66 7.78
C MET A 165 -6.52 -23.16 7.97
N ARG A 166 -5.81 -23.74 8.94
CA ARG A 166 -4.45 -23.35 9.33
C ARG A 166 -3.38 -23.70 8.30
N ASP A 167 -3.47 -24.88 7.69
CA ASP A 167 -2.40 -25.41 6.84
C ASP A 167 -2.60 -25.05 5.36
N SER A 168 -3.80 -24.64 4.97
CA SER A 168 -4.14 -24.46 3.55
C SER A 168 -4.88 -23.18 3.22
N ILE A 169 -5.93 -22.84 3.97
CA ILE A 169 -6.80 -21.71 3.59
C ILE A 169 -6.17 -20.38 4.00
N LEU A 170 -5.82 -20.22 5.29
CA LEU A 170 -5.20 -18.99 5.80
C LEU A 170 -3.85 -18.69 5.15
N PRO A 171 -2.93 -19.66 4.96
CA PRO A 171 -1.68 -19.39 4.27
C PRO A 171 -1.88 -18.92 2.83
N ALA A 172 -2.85 -19.48 2.09
CA ALA A 172 -3.12 -19.06 0.72
C ALA A 172 -3.74 -17.65 0.67
N ALA A 173 -4.66 -17.33 1.58
CA ALA A 173 -5.22 -15.99 1.70
C ALA A 173 -4.17 -14.96 2.14
N ASP A 174 -3.25 -15.35 3.02
CA ASP A 174 -2.17 -14.51 3.50
C ASP A 174 -1.07 -14.29 2.45
N GLU A 175 -0.75 -15.32 1.67
CA GLU A 175 0.15 -15.20 0.52
C GLU A 175 -0.45 -14.29 -0.56
N LEU A 176 -1.76 -14.38 -0.80
CA LEU A 176 -2.45 -13.48 -1.71
C LEU A 176 -2.36 -12.03 -1.21
N ARG A 177 -2.56 -11.80 0.09
CA ARG A 177 -2.39 -10.48 0.73
C ARG A 177 -0.95 -9.96 0.59
N ARG A 178 0.05 -10.74 1.01
CA ARG A 178 1.46 -10.37 0.98
C ARG A 178 2.00 -10.17 -0.43
N GLY A 179 1.57 -10.98 -1.38
CA GLY A 179 1.94 -10.86 -2.80
C GLY A 179 1.48 -9.54 -3.42
N ARG A 180 0.37 -8.97 -2.94
CA ARG A 180 -0.14 -7.67 -3.39
C ARG A 180 0.54 -6.49 -2.76
N GLU A 181 0.88 -6.56 -1.49
CA GLU A 181 1.74 -5.57 -0.83
C GLU A 181 3.12 -5.47 -1.55
N ALA A 182 3.71 -6.61 -1.93
CA ALA A 182 4.98 -6.66 -2.66
C ALA A 182 4.88 -6.23 -4.13
N ALA A 183 3.84 -6.65 -4.86
CA ALA A 183 3.62 -6.26 -6.26
C ALA A 183 3.32 -4.76 -6.38
N LEU A 184 2.60 -4.20 -5.41
CA LEU A 184 2.33 -2.78 -5.32
C LEU A 184 3.63 -2.00 -5.03
N ALA A 185 4.46 -2.44 -4.08
CA ALA A 185 5.77 -1.84 -3.80
C ALA A 185 6.77 -1.96 -4.98
N ALA A 186 6.72 -3.03 -5.77
CA ALA A 186 7.58 -3.25 -6.92
C ALA A 186 7.17 -2.42 -8.15
N ASN A 187 5.86 -2.26 -8.39
CA ASN A 187 5.36 -1.34 -9.40
C ASN A 187 5.57 0.12 -8.98
N TYR A 188 5.45 0.45 -7.69
CA TYR A 188 5.80 1.77 -7.17
C TYR A 188 7.27 2.10 -7.31
N ARG A 189 8.20 1.17 -7.06
CA ARG A 189 9.64 1.37 -7.32
C ARG A 189 9.96 1.68 -8.79
N ARG A 190 9.28 1.01 -9.72
CA ARG A 190 9.40 1.32 -11.16
C ARG A 190 8.76 2.67 -11.52
N ALA A 191 7.67 3.04 -10.85
CA ALA A 191 7.03 4.34 -11.03
C ALA A 191 7.84 5.50 -10.42
N SER A 192 8.57 5.24 -9.33
CA SER A 192 9.40 6.18 -8.56
C SER A 192 10.84 6.31 -9.06
N GLU A 193 11.23 5.61 -10.13
CA GLU A 193 12.49 5.91 -10.81
C GLU A 193 12.49 7.39 -11.21
N PHE A 194 13.41 8.13 -10.59
CA PHE A 194 13.60 9.57 -10.75
C PHE A 194 13.60 9.90 -12.24
N PRO A 195 12.69 10.77 -12.75
CA PRO A 195 12.51 10.96 -14.18
C PRO A 195 13.66 11.82 -14.72
N LEU A 196 14.84 11.21 -14.84
CA LEU A 196 16.07 11.82 -15.33
C LEU A 196 15.83 12.48 -16.68
N THR A 197 14.97 11.89 -17.53
CA THR A 197 14.53 12.46 -18.80
C THR A 197 13.82 13.81 -18.65
N VAL A 198 12.89 13.95 -17.70
CA VAL A 198 12.18 15.21 -17.44
C VAL A 198 13.14 16.27 -16.88
N VAL A 199 14.05 15.87 -15.99
CA VAL A 199 15.07 16.77 -15.42
C VAL A 199 16.07 17.21 -16.50
N LEU A 200 16.52 16.30 -17.37
CA LEU A 200 17.45 16.61 -18.48
C LEU A 200 16.81 17.57 -19.47
N VAL A 201 15.57 17.29 -19.89
CA VAL A 201 14.83 18.17 -20.81
C VAL A 201 14.56 19.53 -20.16
N GLY A 202 14.11 19.56 -18.90
CA GLY A 202 13.91 20.81 -18.15
C GLY A 202 15.20 21.62 -17.99
N ALA A 203 16.33 20.96 -17.70
CA ALA A 203 17.64 21.59 -17.58
C ALA A 203 18.13 22.14 -18.92
N ILE A 204 17.98 21.41 -20.02
CA ILE A 204 18.31 21.89 -21.38
C ILE A 204 17.48 23.14 -21.71
N THR A 205 16.19 23.13 -21.38
CA THR A 205 15.28 24.26 -21.63
C THR A 205 15.65 25.48 -20.76
N LEU A 206 16.01 25.28 -19.49
CA LEU A 206 16.54 26.33 -18.59
C LEU A 206 17.85 26.93 -19.10
N VAL A 207 18.79 26.10 -19.57
CA VAL A 207 20.05 26.55 -20.19
C VAL A 207 19.76 27.40 -21.44
N GLY A 208 18.80 26.99 -22.26
CA GLY A 208 18.34 27.77 -23.42
C GLY A 208 17.76 29.14 -23.05
N LEU A 209 16.93 29.18 -22.00
CA LEU A 209 16.36 30.42 -21.43
C LEU A 209 17.44 31.35 -20.87
N GLY A 210 18.37 30.80 -20.09
CA GLY A 210 19.50 31.55 -19.51
C GLY A 210 20.41 32.13 -20.59
N TYR A 211 20.73 31.34 -21.62
CA TYR A 211 21.53 31.79 -22.75
C TYR A 211 20.86 32.94 -23.52
N ALA A 212 19.55 32.83 -23.79
CA ALA A 212 18.78 33.88 -24.43
C ALA A 212 18.79 35.17 -23.57
N ALA A 213 18.54 35.06 -22.26
CA ALA A 213 18.50 36.20 -21.35
C ALA A 213 19.86 36.90 -21.21
N VAL A 214 20.96 36.15 -21.08
CA VAL A 214 22.33 36.71 -20.98
C VAL A 214 22.75 37.38 -22.28
N ARG A 215 22.41 36.78 -23.43
CA ARG A 215 22.76 37.35 -24.74
C ARG A 215 22.01 38.66 -25.00
N GLU A 216 20.75 38.74 -24.57
CA GLU A 216 19.96 39.97 -24.67
C GLU A 216 20.49 41.04 -23.71
N ARG A 217 20.78 40.69 -22.45
CA ARG A 217 21.40 41.59 -21.48
C ARG A 217 22.72 42.19 -22.02
N ARG A 218 23.58 41.37 -22.63
CA ARG A 218 24.87 41.83 -23.21
C ARG A 218 24.72 42.71 -24.45
N ARG A 219 23.62 42.61 -25.21
CA ARG A 219 23.43 43.39 -26.44
C ARG A 219 22.61 44.66 -26.26
N THR A 220 21.64 44.68 -25.35
CA THR A 220 20.72 45.83 -25.19
C THR A 220 20.82 46.51 -23.84
N ASN A 221 21.68 46.05 -22.91
CA ASN A 221 21.92 46.65 -21.59
C ASN A 221 20.64 46.93 -20.76
N ARG A 222 19.51 46.29 -21.10
CA ARG A 222 18.20 46.46 -20.43
C ARG A 222 17.89 45.31 -19.49
N ILE A 223 17.18 45.68 -18.43
CA ILE A 223 16.79 44.88 -17.26
C ILE A 223 15.82 43.77 -17.70
N LEU A 224 15.99 42.58 -17.12
CA LEU A 224 15.34 41.30 -17.45
C LEU A 224 13.84 41.40 -17.83
N ASN A 225 13.41 40.68 -18.88
CA ASN A 225 12.00 40.57 -19.25
C ASN A 225 11.25 39.77 -18.16
N PRO A 226 10.25 40.36 -17.48
CA PRO A 226 9.53 39.68 -16.40
C PRO A 226 8.82 38.41 -16.86
N GLY A 227 8.39 38.32 -18.13
CA GLY A 227 7.77 37.11 -18.68
C GLY A 227 8.74 35.94 -18.84
N LEU A 228 10.01 36.21 -19.16
CA LEU A 228 11.06 35.17 -19.23
C LEU A 228 11.49 34.71 -17.84
N VAL A 229 11.52 35.62 -16.87
CA VAL A 229 11.80 35.27 -15.47
C VAL A 229 10.66 34.41 -14.90
N ALA A 230 9.41 34.80 -15.13
CA ALA A 230 8.25 34.00 -14.72
C ALA A 230 8.25 32.60 -15.35
N ALA A 231 8.57 32.49 -16.64
CA ALA A 231 8.69 31.20 -17.32
C ALA A 231 9.84 30.35 -16.74
N ALA A 232 11.01 30.94 -16.47
CA ALA A 232 12.14 30.24 -15.86
C ALA A 232 11.82 29.74 -14.45
N VAL A 233 11.15 30.55 -13.63
CA VAL A 233 10.71 30.15 -12.28
C VAL A 233 9.70 29.01 -12.37
N LEU A 234 8.67 29.11 -13.21
CA LEU A 234 7.68 28.04 -13.38
C LEU A 234 8.31 26.73 -13.91
N LEU A 235 9.28 26.83 -14.80
CA LEU A 235 10.01 25.67 -15.33
C LEU A 235 10.89 25.01 -14.27
N ALA A 236 11.40 25.77 -13.29
CA ALA A 236 12.12 25.25 -12.12
C ALA A 236 11.20 24.67 -11.04
N VAL A 237 9.95 25.15 -10.95
CA VAL A 237 8.93 24.61 -10.03
C VAL A 237 8.51 23.18 -10.42
N ALA A 238 8.46 22.85 -11.71
CA ALA A 238 8.08 21.52 -12.17
C ALA A 238 8.97 20.38 -11.64
N PRO A 239 10.32 20.40 -11.75
CA PRO A 239 11.18 19.38 -11.17
C PRO A 239 11.21 19.43 -9.63
N ALA A 240 11.06 20.62 -9.02
CA ALA A 240 10.94 20.74 -7.57
C ALA A 240 9.67 20.04 -7.05
N TRP A 241 8.54 20.17 -7.77
CA TRP A 241 7.30 19.46 -7.48
C TRP A 241 7.49 17.94 -7.54
N TRP A 242 8.20 17.45 -8.55
CA TRP A 242 8.56 16.04 -8.65
C TRP A 242 9.39 15.56 -7.48
N LEU A 243 10.45 16.30 -7.12
CA LEU A 243 11.30 15.97 -5.98
C LEU A 243 10.49 15.89 -4.68
N VAL A 244 9.66 16.89 -4.42
CA VAL A 244 8.80 16.94 -3.23
C VAL A 244 7.81 15.76 -3.21
N ALA A 245 7.21 15.43 -4.35
CA ALA A 245 6.26 14.32 -4.42
C ALA A 245 6.92 12.95 -4.27
N THR A 246 8.14 12.76 -4.77
CA THR A 246 8.91 11.52 -4.56
C THR A 246 9.31 11.37 -3.10
N VAL A 247 9.86 12.42 -2.48
CA VAL A 247 10.20 12.41 -1.04
C VAL A 247 8.96 12.15 -0.20
N ALA A 248 7.87 12.85 -0.49
CA ALA A 248 6.61 12.63 0.22
C ALA A 248 6.05 11.22 0.00
N ALA A 249 6.20 10.60 -1.18
CA ALA A 249 5.77 9.23 -1.40
C ALA A 249 6.68 8.21 -0.67
N ASP A 250 8.00 8.45 -0.63
CA ASP A 250 8.95 7.60 0.08
C ASP A 250 8.71 7.64 1.59
N ASP A 251 8.52 8.82 2.19
CA ASP A 251 8.18 8.96 3.62
C ASP A 251 6.93 8.16 3.99
N ARG A 252 5.91 8.19 3.11
CA ARG A 252 4.65 7.44 3.28
C ARG A 252 4.85 5.93 3.15
N LEU A 253 5.70 5.51 2.21
CA LEU A 253 6.04 4.10 2.04
C LEU A 253 6.93 3.58 3.19
N ASP A 254 7.77 4.42 3.77
CA ASP A 254 8.55 4.09 4.97
C ASP A 254 7.63 3.94 6.19
N ALA A 255 6.68 4.85 6.38
CA ALA A 255 5.65 4.70 7.40
C ALA A 255 4.84 3.40 7.22
N ALA A 256 4.41 3.10 5.99
CA ALA A 256 3.75 1.85 5.65
C ALA A 256 4.60 0.61 6.01
N ARG A 257 5.91 0.63 5.73
CA ARG A 257 6.82 -0.47 6.13
C ARG A 257 6.89 -0.63 7.64
N GLY A 258 6.92 0.48 8.39
CA GLY A 258 6.86 0.49 9.85
C GLY A 258 5.60 -0.21 10.37
N HIS A 259 4.43 0.22 9.91
CA HIS A 259 3.15 -0.39 10.29
C HIS A 259 3.08 -1.89 9.96
N ASN A 260 3.57 -2.30 8.78
CA ASN A 260 3.61 -3.70 8.39
C ASN A 260 4.56 -4.54 9.28
N ALA A 261 5.71 -3.99 9.67
CA ALA A 261 6.65 -4.67 10.56
C ALA A 261 6.03 -4.93 11.94
N VAL A 262 5.38 -3.92 12.52
CA VAL A 262 4.66 -4.03 13.79
C VAL A 262 3.52 -5.06 13.69
N ALA A 263 2.70 -4.99 12.65
CA ALA A 263 1.61 -5.95 12.42
C ALA A 263 2.13 -7.40 12.30
N ALA A 264 3.24 -7.61 11.58
CA ALA A 264 3.84 -8.92 11.42
C ALA A 264 4.40 -9.48 12.74
N ALA A 265 5.05 -8.65 13.55
CA ALA A 265 5.54 -9.03 14.88
C ALA A 265 4.37 -9.40 15.82
N LEU A 266 3.26 -8.65 15.76
CA LEU A 266 2.06 -8.94 16.53
C LEU A 266 1.30 -10.18 16.06
N ASP A 267 1.33 -10.51 14.77
CA ASP A 267 0.80 -11.78 14.26
C ASP A 267 1.61 -12.97 14.82
N GLU A 268 2.95 -12.87 14.91
CA GLU A 268 3.77 -13.90 15.56
C GLU A 268 3.45 -14.02 17.06
N ALA A 269 3.25 -12.89 17.73
CA ALA A 269 2.80 -12.86 19.12
C ALA A 269 1.45 -13.56 19.30
N ARG A 270 0.49 -13.30 18.41
CA ARG A 270 -0.84 -13.95 18.40
C ARG A 270 -0.74 -15.46 18.24
N VAL A 271 0.10 -15.95 17.32
CA VAL A 271 0.33 -17.39 17.16
C VAL A 271 0.90 -18.00 18.44
N THR A 272 1.87 -17.33 19.06
CA THR A 272 2.48 -17.76 20.33
C THR A 272 1.45 -17.81 21.46
N VAL A 273 0.54 -16.83 21.53
CA VAL A 273 -0.58 -16.79 22.49
C VAL A 273 -1.55 -17.96 22.28
N LEU A 274 -1.93 -18.26 21.03
CA LEU A 274 -2.82 -19.38 20.72
C LEU A 274 -2.19 -20.73 21.11
N GLN A 275 -0.90 -20.89 20.83
CA GLN A 275 -0.15 -22.08 21.23
C GLN A 275 0.00 -22.19 22.75
N ALA A 276 0.21 -21.07 23.44
CA ALA A 276 0.24 -21.03 24.91
C ALA A 276 -1.12 -21.47 25.49
N ARG A 277 -2.25 -21.02 24.94
CA ARG A 277 -3.58 -21.43 25.38
C ARG A 277 -3.84 -22.92 25.17
N ALA A 278 -3.37 -23.48 24.05
CA ALA A 278 -3.43 -24.92 23.82
C ALA A 278 -2.64 -25.68 24.89
N SER A 279 -1.40 -25.26 25.19
CA SER A 279 -0.58 -25.90 26.23
C SER A 279 -1.14 -25.76 27.65
N GLU A 280 -1.77 -24.61 27.96
CA GLU A 280 -2.46 -24.39 29.24
C GLU A 280 -3.64 -25.36 29.42
N THR A 281 -4.42 -25.56 28.35
CA THR A 281 -5.58 -26.46 28.36
C THR A 281 -5.14 -27.92 28.51
N LEU A 282 -4.11 -28.33 27.76
CA LEU A 282 -3.53 -29.68 27.87
C LEU A 282 -2.95 -29.93 29.27
N ALA A 283 -2.21 -28.98 29.84
CA ALA A 283 -1.64 -29.14 31.18
C ALA A 283 -2.71 -29.36 32.26
N ARG A 284 -3.89 -28.74 32.12
CA ARG A 284 -5.02 -28.98 33.04
C ARG A 284 -5.67 -30.34 32.86
N VAL A 285 -5.77 -30.84 31.63
CA VAL A 285 -6.37 -32.15 31.35
C VAL A 285 -5.46 -33.28 31.78
N ASP A 286 -4.17 -33.18 31.45
CA ASP A 286 -3.18 -34.24 31.67
C ASP A 286 -2.47 -34.14 33.02
N GLY A 287 -2.77 -33.11 33.83
CA GLY A 287 -2.11 -32.85 35.12
C GLY A 287 -0.62 -32.50 35.00
N GLY A 288 -0.18 -32.04 33.83
CA GLY A 288 1.21 -31.71 33.51
C GLY A 288 1.70 -30.41 34.16
N THR A 289 3.01 -30.18 34.12
CA THR A 289 3.69 -29.06 34.82
C THR A 289 3.50 -27.67 34.20
N GLY A 290 2.85 -27.57 33.03
CA GLY A 290 2.68 -26.28 32.32
C GLY A 290 3.99 -25.67 31.80
N ALA A 291 5.06 -26.46 31.64
CA ALA A 291 6.36 -25.98 31.18
C ALA A 291 6.29 -25.33 29.78
N GLU A 292 5.57 -25.94 28.83
CA GLU A 292 5.39 -25.35 27.50
C GLU A 292 4.63 -24.03 27.52
N PHE A 293 3.63 -23.88 28.40
CA PHE A 293 2.93 -22.61 28.59
C PHE A 293 3.91 -21.54 29.07
N THR A 294 4.75 -21.88 30.05
CA THR A 294 5.73 -20.97 30.62
C THR A 294 6.75 -20.51 29.58
N ASP A 295 7.28 -21.42 28.77
CA ASP A 295 8.24 -21.11 27.69
C ASP A 295 7.64 -20.16 26.65
N ARG A 296 6.40 -20.41 26.20
CA ARG A 296 5.72 -19.55 25.23
C ARG A 296 5.38 -18.17 25.80
N ILE A 297 4.98 -18.10 27.06
CA ILE A 297 4.76 -16.81 27.74
C ILE A 297 6.08 -16.04 27.89
N GLU A 298 7.20 -16.73 28.16
CA GLU A 298 8.51 -16.08 28.21
C GLU A 298 8.94 -15.58 26.84
N ARG A 299 8.68 -16.32 25.76
CA ARG A 299 8.90 -15.82 24.39
C ARG A 299 8.04 -14.59 24.05
N LEU A 300 6.86 -14.48 24.65
CA LEU A 300 5.97 -13.34 24.45
C LEU A 300 6.40 -12.10 25.28
N LEU A 301 6.73 -12.30 26.56
CA LEU A 301 6.90 -11.24 27.57
C LEU A 301 8.34 -11.03 28.08
N GLY A 302 9.24 -11.98 27.82
CA GLY A 302 10.62 -11.95 28.30
C GLY A 302 11.43 -10.80 27.72
N GLY A 303 12.66 -10.63 28.21
CA GLY A 303 13.57 -9.62 27.64
C GLY A 303 13.87 -9.95 26.18
N ASP A 304 13.61 -8.99 25.29
CA ASP A 304 13.62 -9.18 23.82
C ASP A 304 12.49 -10.10 23.29
N GLY A 305 11.41 -10.25 24.06
CA GLY A 305 10.22 -10.98 23.66
C GLY A 305 9.52 -10.34 22.44
N LEU A 306 8.53 -11.06 21.89
CA LEU A 306 7.82 -10.62 20.69
C LEU A 306 7.14 -9.24 20.87
N LEU A 307 6.65 -8.93 22.08
CA LEU A 307 6.04 -7.62 22.37
C LEU A 307 7.08 -6.50 22.50
N ASP A 308 8.31 -6.80 22.93
CA ASP A 308 9.41 -5.83 22.93
C ASP A 308 9.86 -5.54 21.50
N THR A 309 9.97 -6.60 20.68
CA THR A 309 10.31 -6.47 19.26
C THR A 309 9.29 -5.61 18.52
N ALA A 310 7.99 -5.85 18.72
CA ALA A 310 6.94 -5.01 18.17
C ALA A 310 7.01 -3.56 18.70
N GLY A 311 7.28 -3.39 20.00
CA GLY A 311 7.41 -2.08 20.65
C GLY A 311 8.60 -1.26 20.12
N ASN A 312 9.71 -1.91 19.79
CA ASN A 312 10.90 -1.25 19.25
C ASN A 312 10.77 -0.86 17.78
N GLN A 313 9.85 -1.51 17.05
CA GLN A 313 9.57 -1.22 15.64
C GLN A 313 8.54 -0.11 15.46
N THR A 314 7.76 0.21 16.50
CA THR A 314 6.78 1.28 16.40
C THR A 314 7.37 2.65 16.72
N THR A 315 7.02 3.64 15.91
CA THR A 315 7.25 5.06 16.18
C THR A 315 5.95 5.79 16.51
N ASP A 316 4.82 5.10 16.48
CA ASP A 316 3.49 5.65 16.75
C ASP A 316 3.12 5.45 18.24
N ALA A 317 2.71 6.55 18.89
CA ALA A 317 2.27 6.55 20.27
C ALA A 317 1.01 5.69 20.50
N THR A 318 0.11 5.61 19.50
CA THR A 318 -1.13 4.83 19.62
C THR A 318 -0.83 3.32 19.62
N ALA A 319 -0.01 2.89 18.67
CA ALA A 319 0.55 1.54 18.58
C ALA A 319 1.31 1.15 19.85
N ALA A 320 2.20 2.02 20.34
CA ALA A 320 2.95 1.79 21.57
C ALA A 320 2.02 1.59 22.79
N SER A 321 0.96 2.41 22.90
CA SER A 321 -0.05 2.26 23.94
C SER A 321 -0.85 0.95 23.79
N GLY A 322 -1.17 0.55 22.56
CA GLY A 322 -1.82 -0.72 22.27
C GLY A 322 -0.96 -1.92 22.69
N ILE A 323 0.34 -1.90 22.35
CA ILE A 323 1.30 -2.93 22.74
C ILE A 323 1.45 -3.01 24.26
N ALA A 324 1.46 -1.87 24.96
CA ALA A 324 1.45 -1.85 26.42
C ALA A 324 0.18 -2.50 27.02
N THR A 325 -0.98 -2.30 26.37
CA THR A 325 -2.25 -2.92 26.75
C THR A 325 -2.22 -4.44 26.54
N ILE A 326 -1.69 -4.89 25.39
CA ILE A 326 -1.46 -6.32 25.10
C ILE A 326 -0.54 -6.94 26.15
N ARG A 327 0.54 -6.25 26.52
CA ARG A 327 1.47 -6.71 27.55
C ARG A 327 0.79 -6.85 28.90
N ALA A 328 -0.01 -5.87 29.31
CA ALA A 328 -0.75 -5.92 30.58
C ALA A 328 -1.72 -7.11 30.61
N ALA A 329 -2.46 -7.36 29.52
CA ALA A 329 -3.38 -8.50 29.42
C ALA A 329 -2.63 -9.85 29.43
N ALA A 330 -1.46 -9.93 28.79
CA ALA A 330 -0.63 -11.13 28.82
C ALA A 330 -0.05 -11.42 30.21
N VAL A 331 0.37 -10.39 30.95
CA VAL A 331 0.80 -10.52 32.34
C VAL A 331 -0.35 -10.99 33.23
N GLU A 332 -1.53 -10.40 33.09
CA GLU A 332 -2.73 -10.81 33.83
C GLU A 332 -3.06 -12.29 33.59
N TRP A 333 -3.07 -12.73 32.32
CA TRP A 333 -3.33 -14.13 31.98
C TRP A 333 -2.28 -15.07 32.56
N ARG A 334 -0.98 -14.75 32.43
CA ARG A 334 0.12 -15.52 33.01
C ARG A 334 -0.03 -15.67 34.53
N ASP A 335 -0.30 -14.59 35.23
CA ASP A 335 -0.37 -14.57 36.68
C ASP A 335 -1.62 -15.33 37.17
N GLY A 336 -2.74 -15.24 36.45
CA GLY A 336 -3.93 -16.07 36.69
C GLY A 336 -3.65 -17.58 36.52
N VAL A 337 -2.95 -17.97 35.45
CA VAL A 337 -2.56 -19.38 35.25
C VAL A 337 -1.65 -19.88 36.37
N ARG A 338 -0.65 -19.08 36.77
CA ARG A 338 0.27 -19.42 37.87
C ARG A 338 -0.41 -19.51 39.23
N ALA A 339 -1.41 -18.66 39.47
CA ALA A 339 -2.21 -18.69 40.70
C ALA A 339 -3.20 -19.85 40.76
N GLY A 340 -3.35 -20.63 39.68
CA GLY A 340 -4.35 -21.69 39.60
C GLY A 340 -5.79 -21.16 39.52
N ALA A 341 -5.98 -19.98 38.91
CA ALA A 341 -7.29 -19.37 38.72
C ALA A 341 -8.27 -20.28 37.97
N ALA A 342 -9.57 -20.04 38.17
CA ALA A 342 -10.61 -20.86 37.58
C ALA A 342 -10.55 -20.85 36.03
N PRO A 343 -11.01 -21.91 35.35
CA PRO A 343 -10.98 -21.98 33.88
C PRO A 343 -11.65 -20.79 33.19
N ASP A 344 -12.73 -20.27 33.75
CA ASP A 344 -13.45 -19.12 33.18
C ASP A 344 -12.71 -17.79 33.39
N GLU A 345 -11.99 -17.63 34.50
CA GLU A 345 -11.18 -16.43 34.76
C GLU A 345 -9.99 -16.37 33.79
N THR A 346 -9.28 -17.49 33.62
CA THR A 346 -8.17 -17.58 32.66
C THR A 346 -8.64 -17.45 31.21
N ARG A 347 -9.82 -17.98 30.87
CA ARG A 347 -10.48 -17.76 29.58
C ARG A 347 -10.76 -16.27 29.35
N SER A 348 -11.33 -15.58 30.32
CA SER A 348 -11.62 -14.14 30.22
C SER A 348 -10.35 -13.30 30.02
N ALA A 349 -9.27 -13.61 30.72
CA ALA A 349 -7.98 -12.93 30.54
C ALA A 349 -7.37 -13.19 29.14
N PHE A 350 -7.45 -14.44 28.67
CA PHE A 350 -7.05 -14.80 27.31
C PHE A 350 -7.89 -14.07 26.24
N ASP A 351 -9.21 -13.97 26.43
CA ASP A 351 -10.10 -13.25 25.52
C ASP A 351 -9.77 -11.75 25.47
N ARG A 352 -9.44 -11.12 26.61
CA ARG A 352 -8.94 -9.74 26.66
C ARG A 352 -7.63 -9.58 25.86
N LEU A 353 -6.68 -10.49 26.04
CA LEU A 353 -5.40 -10.48 25.34
C LEU A 353 -5.59 -10.61 23.82
N THR A 354 -6.40 -11.58 23.39
CA THR A 354 -6.64 -11.82 21.96
C THR A 354 -7.44 -10.69 21.30
N ALA A 355 -8.38 -10.07 22.02
CA ALA A 355 -9.07 -8.87 21.57
C ALA A 355 -8.09 -7.70 21.39
N ALA A 356 -7.25 -7.42 22.39
CA ALA A 356 -6.24 -6.35 22.30
C ALA A 356 -5.26 -6.57 21.13
N LEU A 357 -4.80 -7.82 20.91
CA LEU A 357 -3.98 -8.18 19.75
C LEU A 357 -4.72 -7.91 18.43
N ALA A 358 -5.97 -8.34 18.31
CA ALA A 358 -6.76 -8.16 17.11
C ALA A 358 -7.02 -6.68 16.79
N ASP A 359 -7.29 -5.86 17.81
CA ASP A 359 -7.51 -4.43 17.68
C ASP A 359 -6.26 -3.71 17.17
N VAL A 360 -5.10 -3.95 17.79
CA VAL A 360 -3.85 -3.30 17.38
C VAL A 360 -3.40 -3.77 16.00
N ILE A 361 -3.45 -5.07 15.70
CA ILE A 361 -3.15 -5.59 14.36
C ILE A 361 -4.10 -4.99 13.31
N GLY A 362 -5.38 -4.83 13.67
CA GLY A 362 -6.38 -4.21 12.82
C GLY A 362 -6.10 -2.74 12.54
N ALA A 363 -5.69 -1.98 13.55
CA ALA A 363 -5.28 -0.58 13.44
C ALA A 363 -4.04 -0.44 12.55
N GLU A 364 -2.96 -1.17 12.83
CA GLU A 364 -1.73 -1.14 12.04
C GLU A 364 -1.98 -1.46 10.56
N ARG A 365 -2.82 -2.46 10.26
CA ARG A 365 -3.20 -2.80 8.88
C ARG A 365 -4.05 -1.71 8.22
N THR A 366 -4.85 -0.98 8.99
CA THR A 366 -5.66 0.14 8.50
C THR A 366 -4.77 1.35 8.16
N ASP A 367 -3.80 1.64 9.02
CA ASP A 367 -2.84 2.73 8.83
C ASP A 367 -1.87 2.43 7.70
N LEU A 368 -1.36 1.19 7.60
CA LEU A 368 -0.66 0.67 6.43
C LEU A 368 -1.43 0.96 5.13
N ALA A 369 -2.71 0.57 5.06
CA ALA A 369 -3.54 0.81 3.89
C ALA A 369 -3.82 2.32 3.67
N GLY A 370 -3.84 3.13 4.73
CA GLY A 370 -3.94 4.58 4.68
C GLY A 370 -2.72 5.22 4.04
N GLU A 371 -1.52 4.84 4.49
CA GLU A 371 -0.26 5.38 4.01
C GLU A 371 0.03 4.97 2.56
N ILE A 372 -0.31 3.74 2.17
CA ILE A 372 -0.27 3.30 0.77
C ILE A 372 -1.19 4.15 -0.11
N ARG A 373 -2.42 4.43 0.34
CA ARG A 373 -3.37 5.29 -0.40
C ARG A 373 -2.89 6.75 -0.48
N ALA A 374 -2.24 7.24 0.57
CA ALA A 374 -1.67 8.58 0.60
C ALA A 374 -0.49 8.70 -0.38
N ALA A 375 0.42 7.72 -0.40
CA ALA A 375 1.51 7.64 -1.38
C ALA A 375 0.96 7.63 -2.81
N ASP A 376 -0.07 6.83 -3.08
CA ASP A 376 -0.77 6.78 -4.36
C ASP A 376 -1.38 8.14 -4.76
N ALA A 377 -2.03 8.84 -3.82
CA ALA A 377 -2.61 10.16 -4.08
C ALA A 377 -1.53 11.21 -4.41
N VAL A 378 -0.40 11.21 -3.69
CA VAL A 378 0.74 12.09 -3.95
C VAL A 378 1.32 11.82 -5.35
N LEU A 379 1.50 10.55 -5.69
CA LEU A 379 2.02 10.14 -7.00
C LEU A 379 1.04 10.49 -8.13
N ARG A 380 -0.27 10.32 -7.95
CA ARG A 380 -1.27 10.82 -8.91
C ARG A 380 -1.18 12.33 -9.13
N GLY A 381 -0.90 13.09 -8.07
CA GLY A 381 -0.67 14.53 -8.15
C GLY A 381 0.48 14.91 -9.09
N THR A 382 1.50 14.06 -9.24
CA THR A 382 2.61 14.27 -10.18
C THR A 382 2.23 14.11 -11.65
N ALA A 383 1.13 13.42 -11.96
CA ALA A 383 0.67 13.29 -13.34
C ALA A 383 0.05 14.60 -13.88
N ILE A 384 -0.63 15.36 -13.01
CA ILE A 384 -1.41 16.55 -13.41
C ILE A 384 -0.66 17.85 -13.09
N GLY A 385 -0.05 17.96 -11.91
CA GLY A 385 0.56 19.19 -11.41
C GLY A 385 1.67 19.76 -12.31
N PRO A 386 2.74 19.00 -12.57
CA PRO A 386 3.84 19.42 -13.44
C PRO A 386 3.39 19.82 -14.86
N ALA A 387 2.39 19.12 -15.43
CA ALA A 387 1.84 19.45 -16.73
C ALA A 387 1.10 20.82 -16.70
N ALA A 388 0.31 21.08 -15.66
CA ALA A 388 -0.33 22.37 -15.47
C ALA A 388 0.69 23.51 -15.30
N VAL A 389 1.75 23.28 -14.51
CA VAL A 389 2.85 24.25 -14.32
C VAL A 389 3.58 24.53 -15.64
N ALA A 390 3.84 23.50 -16.45
CA ALA A 390 4.48 23.65 -17.75
C ALA A 390 3.59 24.42 -18.75
N LEU A 391 2.27 24.22 -18.73
CA LEU A 391 1.32 25.01 -19.51
C LEU A 391 1.29 26.48 -19.09
N LEU A 392 1.32 26.76 -17.78
CA LEU A 392 1.44 28.11 -17.26
C LEU A 392 2.76 28.77 -17.67
N ALA A 393 3.87 28.02 -17.66
CA ALA A 393 5.16 28.50 -18.14
C ALA A 393 5.13 28.86 -19.63
N ALA A 394 4.47 28.05 -20.45
CA ALA A 394 4.28 28.31 -21.87
C ALA A 394 3.43 29.58 -22.12
N ALA A 395 2.33 29.75 -21.36
CA ALA A 395 1.49 30.94 -21.43
C ALA A 395 2.24 32.22 -21.01
N ALA A 396 3.02 32.15 -19.93
CA ALA A 396 3.84 33.27 -19.45
C ALA A 396 4.92 33.67 -20.48
N ALA A 397 5.57 32.68 -21.11
CA ALA A 397 6.52 32.92 -22.19
C ALA A 397 5.84 33.60 -23.39
N ALA A 398 4.69 33.07 -23.84
CA ALA A 398 3.93 33.63 -24.97
C ALA A 398 3.48 35.08 -24.72
N PHE A 399 2.99 35.38 -23.52
CA PHE A 399 2.56 36.73 -23.15
C PHE A 399 3.74 37.72 -23.10
N GLY A 400 4.87 37.31 -22.52
CA GLY A 400 6.10 38.10 -22.45
C GLY A 400 6.69 38.43 -23.83
N ILE A 401 6.51 37.54 -24.81
CA ILE A 401 6.94 37.74 -26.20
C ILE A 401 5.94 38.63 -26.96
N GLY A 402 4.63 38.36 -26.83
CA GLY A 402 3.57 39.07 -27.56
C GLY A 402 3.45 40.56 -27.19
N ARG A 403 3.86 40.95 -25.98
CA ARG A 403 3.95 42.36 -25.60
C ARG A 403 5.07 43.10 -26.35
N ARG A 404 6.21 42.45 -26.59
CA ARG A 404 7.33 43.05 -27.33
C ARG A 404 7.07 43.19 -28.82
N ILE A 405 6.40 42.23 -29.46
CA ILE A 405 6.08 42.33 -30.90
C ILE A 405 5.19 43.55 -31.18
N ARG A 406 4.32 43.91 -30.23
CA ARG A 406 3.46 45.10 -30.33
C ARG A 406 4.19 46.43 -30.11
N GLU A 407 5.36 46.44 -29.46
CA GLU A 407 6.16 47.66 -29.28
C GLU A 407 6.98 48.03 -30.53
N TYR A 408 7.07 47.14 -31.53
CA TYR A 408 7.77 47.37 -32.80
C TYR A 408 6.83 47.52 -34.02
N ARG A 409 5.51 47.49 -33.80
CA ARG A 409 4.50 47.91 -34.77
C ARG A 409 4.08 49.33 -34.42
#